data_AF-A0A2A9E5Q5-F1
#
_entry.id   AF-A0A2A9E5Q5-F1
#
_cell.length_a   1.000
_cell.length_b   1.000
_cell.length_c   1.000
_cell.angle_alpha   90.00
_cell.angle_beta   90.00
_cell.angle_gamma   90.00
#
_symmetry.space_group_name_H-M   'P 1'
#
loop_
_entity.id
_entity.type
_entity.pdbx_description
1 polymer ?
#
loop_
_entity_poly.entity_id
_entity_poly.type
_entity_poly.pdbx_seq_one_letter_code
_entity_poly.pdbx_strand_id
1 'polypeptide(L)'
;MAEQAQLQDEYRANMQSCVEAAGWSVTITHEGGVVEPFNGQTEMDRYAIDRDACRESLGLHTDGAALTADQYELIYGRQVQTRECLVAQGYTMATPPSKEAYVEAALTGDSNSTAAWSPYLDSAFEKLAESEYNRLQEECPEPWWPSAPS
;
A
#
# COMPACT_ATOMS: atom_id res chain seq x y z
N MET A 1 -11.46 -9.75 4.89
CA MET A 1 -10.77 -9.02 5.98
C MET A 1 -9.80 -9.93 6.74
N ALA A 2 -10.25 -11.00 7.41
CA ALA A 2 -9.36 -11.88 8.18
C ALA A 2 -8.21 -12.53 7.37
N GLU A 3 -8.49 -12.96 6.14
CA GLU A 3 -7.48 -13.57 5.26
C GLU A 3 -6.42 -12.55 4.77
N GLN A 4 -6.79 -11.27 4.62
CA GLN A 4 -5.83 -10.21 4.29
C GLN A 4 -4.93 -9.88 5.48
N ALA A 5 -5.52 -9.80 6.68
CA ALA A 5 -4.76 -9.54 7.90
C ALA A 5 -3.69 -10.63 8.14
N GLN A 6 -4.02 -11.90 7.93
CA GLN A 6 -3.05 -12.99 8.06
C GLN A 6 -1.92 -12.90 7.02
N LEU A 7 -2.24 -12.64 5.76
CA LEU A 7 -1.24 -12.48 4.71
C LEU A 7 -0.34 -11.26 4.95
N GLN A 8 -0.91 -10.18 5.48
CA GLN A 8 -0.19 -8.94 5.81
C GLN A 8 0.72 -9.13 7.03
N ASP A 9 0.28 -9.87 8.05
CA ASP A 9 1.10 -10.23 9.21
C ASP A 9 2.27 -11.15 8.84
N GLU A 10 2.03 -12.17 8.02
CA GLU A 10 3.09 -13.06 7.52
C GLU A 10 4.09 -12.28 6.65
N TYR A 11 3.61 -11.41 5.76
CA TYR A 11 4.47 -10.54 4.97
C TYR A 11 5.33 -9.63 5.86
N ARG A 12 4.70 -8.93 6.81
CA ARG A 12 5.41 -8.00 7.71
C ARG A 12 6.48 -8.74 8.49
N ALA A 13 6.17 -9.90 9.06
CA ALA A 13 7.13 -10.70 9.82
C ALA A 13 8.31 -11.16 8.96
N ASN A 14 8.05 -11.64 7.73
CA ASN A 14 9.09 -12.09 6.82
C ASN A 14 9.98 -10.95 6.33
N MET A 15 9.38 -9.81 5.97
CA MET A 15 10.13 -8.60 5.57
C MET A 15 10.95 -8.05 6.72
N GLN A 16 10.36 -7.91 7.92
CA GLN A 16 11.05 -7.46 9.13
C GLN A 16 12.28 -8.31 9.40
N SER A 17 12.12 -9.64 9.40
CA SER A 17 13.23 -10.57 9.62
C SER A 17 14.33 -10.43 8.56
N CYS A 18 13.98 -10.17 7.31
CA CYS A 18 14.97 -10.06 6.23
C CYS A 18 15.76 -8.73 6.31
N VAL A 19 15.09 -7.60 6.53
CA VAL A 19 15.77 -6.30 6.63
C VAL A 19 16.66 -6.23 7.87
N GLU A 20 16.24 -6.84 9.00
CA GLU A 20 17.07 -7.00 10.19
C GLU A 20 18.32 -7.85 9.92
N ALA A 21 18.17 -8.95 9.17
CA ALA A 21 19.30 -9.79 8.76
C ALA A 21 20.27 -9.07 7.80
N ALA A 22 19.76 -8.13 7.00
CA ALA A 22 20.56 -7.23 6.18
C ALA A 22 21.22 -6.07 6.98
N GLY A 23 20.92 -5.96 8.29
CA GLY A 23 21.55 -5.01 9.21
C GLY A 23 20.78 -3.70 9.38
N TRP A 24 19.51 -3.64 8.96
CA TRP A 24 18.67 -2.47 9.11
C TRP A 24 17.91 -2.52 10.44
N SER A 25 18.02 -1.43 11.23
CA SER A 25 17.25 -1.24 12.46
C SER A 25 15.90 -0.57 12.18
N VAL A 26 15.22 -0.95 11.09
CA VAL A 26 13.97 -0.31 10.68
C VAL A 26 12.76 -1.13 11.12
N THR A 27 11.61 -0.48 11.33
CA THR A 27 10.35 -1.18 11.56
C THR A 27 9.51 -1.17 10.30
N ILE A 28 9.12 -2.35 9.81
CA ILE A 28 8.14 -2.51 8.75
C ILE A 28 6.75 -2.25 9.33
N THR A 29 6.05 -1.25 8.82
CA THR A 29 4.73 -0.87 9.31
C THR A 29 3.67 -1.89 8.93
N HIS A 30 2.49 -1.76 9.52
CA HIS A 30 1.36 -2.60 9.18
C HIS A 30 1.02 -2.49 7.68
N GLU A 31 1.06 -1.29 7.09
CA GLU A 31 0.89 -1.10 5.63
C GLU A 31 2.06 -1.59 4.76
N GLY A 32 3.13 -2.14 5.34
CA GLY A 32 4.30 -2.61 4.59
C GLY A 32 5.27 -1.51 4.17
N GLY A 33 5.09 -0.30 4.72
CA GLY A 33 6.04 0.79 4.68
C GLY A 33 7.16 0.61 5.70
N VAL A 34 7.97 1.65 5.87
CA VAL A 34 9.09 1.65 6.82
C VAL A 34 9.10 2.94 7.62
N VAL A 35 9.28 2.84 8.94
CA VAL A 35 9.40 4.00 9.82
C VAL A 35 10.76 3.91 10.50
N GLU A 36 11.68 4.83 10.15
CA GLU A 36 12.89 5.23 10.89
C GLU A 36 13.62 6.34 10.10
N PRO A 37 14.45 7.18 10.74
CA PRO A 37 15.11 8.28 10.07
C PRO A 37 16.28 7.78 9.19
N PHE A 38 16.09 7.80 7.87
CA PHE A 38 17.20 7.69 6.92
C PHE A 38 18.03 8.99 6.91
N ASN A 39 19.35 8.87 6.97
CA ASN A 39 20.31 9.99 6.94
C ASN A 39 20.63 10.41 5.49
N GLY A 40 19.58 10.68 4.71
CA GLY A 40 19.67 11.18 3.34
C GLY A 40 19.51 10.11 2.26
N GLN A 41 19.52 10.57 1.01
CA GLN A 41 19.13 9.78 -0.17
C GLN A 41 19.97 8.51 -0.35
N THR A 42 21.28 8.57 -0.12
CA THR A 42 22.17 7.42 -0.28
C THR A 42 21.80 6.25 0.65
N GLU A 43 21.30 6.55 1.86
CA GLU A 43 20.86 5.50 2.79
C GLU A 43 19.50 4.94 2.37
N MET A 44 18.59 5.80 1.87
CA MET A 44 17.32 5.37 1.29
C MET A 44 17.51 4.46 0.07
N ASP A 45 18.43 4.80 -0.83
CA ASP A 45 18.70 4.01 -2.04
C ASP A 45 19.29 2.63 -1.67
N ARG A 46 20.18 2.58 -0.68
CA ARG A 46 20.70 1.31 -0.16
C ARG A 46 19.61 0.46 0.48
N TYR A 47 18.74 1.08 1.27
CA TYR A 47 17.60 0.39 1.86
C TYR A 47 16.66 -0.17 0.78
N ALA A 48 16.38 0.60 -0.27
CA ALA A 48 15.54 0.15 -1.38
C ALA A 48 16.12 -1.11 -2.05
N ILE A 49 17.44 -1.15 -2.29
CA ILE A 49 18.11 -2.33 -2.86
C ILE A 49 17.95 -3.56 -1.95
N ASP A 50 18.26 -3.43 -0.67
CA ASP A 50 18.19 -4.55 0.27
C ASP A 50 16.75 -5.01 0.51
N ARG A 51 15.79 -4.08 0.55
CA ARG A 51 14.35 -4.35 0.61
C ARG A 51 13.89 -5.15 -0.60
N ASP A 52 14.32 -4.76 -1.80
CA ASP A 52 13.92 -5.45 -3.03
C ASP A 52 14.53 -6.86 -3.10
N ALA A 53 15.78 -7.03 -2.67
CA ALA A 53 16.39 -8.36 -2.50
C ALA A 53 15.62 -9.23 -1.48
N CYS A 54 15.13 -8.62 -0.38
CA CYS A 54 14.27 -9.30 0.58
C CYS A 54 12.95 -9.76 -0.05
N ARG A 55 12.29 -8.91 -0.84
CA ARG A 55 11.06 -9.27 -1.57
C ARG A 55 11.31 -10.42 -2.55
N GLU A 56 12.37 -10.36 -3.35
CA GLU A 56 12.75 -11.45 -4.25
C GLU A 56 12.96 -12.77 -3.52
N SER A 57 13.64 -12.75 -2.37
CA SER A 57 13.90 -13.96 -1.56
C SER A 57 12.61 -14.62 -1.02
N LEU A 58 11.55 -13.83 -0.87
CA LEU A 58 10.23 -14.29 -0.45
C LEU A 58 9.35 -14.73 -1.64
N GLY A 59 9.90 -14.76 -2.85
CA GLY A 59 9.14 -15.04 -4.08
C GLY A 59 8.20 -13.91 -4.47
N LEU A 60 8.38 -12.73 -3.88
CA LEU A 60 7.64 -11.52 -4.19
C LEU A 60 8.44 -10.77 -5.23
N HIS A 61 8.35 -11.23 -6.48
CA HIS A 61 9.06 -10.59 -7.59
C HIS A 61 8.66 -9.11 -7.67
N THR A 62 9.62 -8.23 -7.40
CA THR A 62 9.63 -6.80 -7.73
C THR A 62 10.23 -6.55 -9.10
N ASP A 63 10.40 -7.58 -9.92
CA ASP A 63 10.59 -7.38 -11.35
C ASP A 63 9.50 -6.39 -11.75
N GLY A 64 9.88 -5.30 -12.41
CA GLY A 64 8.96 -4.25 -12.90
C GLY A 64 7.93 -4.76 -13.93
N ALA A 65 7.52 -6.02 -13.84
CA ALA A 65 6.26 -6.55 -14.31
C ALA A 65 5.14 -5.65 -13.77
N ALA A 66 4.76 -4.70 -14.61
CA ALA A 66 3.53 -3.96 -14.46
C ALA A 66 2.42 -4.92 -14.04
N LEU A 67 1.65 -4.53 -13.03
CA LEU A 67 0.51 -5.34 -12.61
C LEU A 67 -0.38 -5.58 -13.83
N THR A 68 -0.91 -6.80 -13.93
CA THR A 68 -1.87 -7.16 -14.97
C THR A 68 -3.18 -6.40 -14.78
N ALA A 69 -3.98 -6.31 -15.86
CA ALA A 69 -5.32 -5.73 -15.79
C ALA A 69 -6.16 -6.35 -14.66
N ASP A 70 -6.14 -7.69 -14.55
CA ASP A 70 -6.86 -8.42 -13.50
C ASP A 70 -6.40 -8.05 -12.09
N GLN A 71 -5.10 -7.80 -11.90
CA GLN A 71 -4.57 -7.34 -10.61
C GLN A 71 -5.04 -5.92 -10.29
N TYR A 72 -5.06 -5.00 -11.27
CA TYR A 72 -5.61 -3.66 -11.08
C TYR A 72 -7.13 -3.67 -10.83
N GLU A 73 -7.88 -4.58 -11.46
CA GLU A 73 -9.30 -4.77 -11.17
C GLU A 73 -9.53 -5.22 -9.72
N LEU A 74 -8.70 -6.14 -9.22
CA LEU A 74 -8.75 -6.57 -7.83
C LEU A 74 -8.43 -5.41 -6.88
N ILE A 75 -7.40 -4.61 -7.17
CA ILE A 75 -7.04 -3.42 -6.38
C ILE A 75 -8.21 -2.46 -6.30
N TYR A 76 -8.77 -2.07 -7.45
CA TYR A 76 -9.92 -1.19 -7.54
C TYR A 76 -11.10 -1.71 -6.71
N GLY A 77 -11.41 -3.01 -6.82
CA GLY A 77 -12.48 -3.63 -6.04
C GLY A 77 -12.28 -3.50 -4.53
N ARG A 78 -11.04 -3.64 -4.03
CA ARG A 78 -10.74 -3.44 -2.61
C ARG A 78 -10.80 -1.97 -2.19
N GLN A 79 -10.35 -1.05 -3.03
CA GLN A 79 -10.44 0.38 -2.77
C GLN A 79 -11.90 0.84 -2.70
N VAL A 80 -12.78 0.30 -3.55
CA VAL A 80 -14.23 0.55 -3.45
C VAL A 80 -14.81 0.02 -2.14
N GLN A 81 -14.45 -1.19 -1.71
CA GLN A 81 -14.89 -1.73 -0.40
C GLN A 81 -14.42 -0.85 0.76
N THR A 82 -13.19 -0.35 0.69
CA THR A 82 -12.62 0.58 1.69
C THR A 82 -13.41 1.88 1.71
N ARG A 83 -13.71 2.46 0.54
CA ARG A 83 -14.57 3.64 0.43
C ARG A 83 -15.95 3.40 1.05
N GLU A 84 -16.58 2.27 0.79
CA GLU A 84 -17.89 1.92 1.35
C GLU A 84 -17.84 1.84 2.88
N CYS A 85 -16.76 1.27 3.44
CA CYS A 85 -16.52 1.26 4.87
C CYS A 85 -16.42 2.69 5.44
N LEU A 86 -15.62 3.56 4.81
CA LEU A 86 -15.46 4.96 5.23
C LEU A 86 -16.79 5.74 5.17
N VAL A 87 -17.61 5.51 4.14
CA VAL A 87 -18.95 6.09 4.06
C VAL A 87 -19.85 5.60 5.20
N ALA A 88 -19.77 4.30 5.56
CA ALA A 88 -20.50 3.75 6.71
C ALA A 88 -20.02 4.33 8.05
N GLN A 89 -18.74 4.73 8.15
CA GLN A 89 -18.17 5.46 9.28
C GLN A 89 -18.61 6.94 9.33
N GLY A 90 -19.35 7.42 8.32
CA GLY A 90 -19.90 8.77 8.27
C GLY A 90 -19.10 9.77 7.44
N TYR A 91 -18.06 9.34 6.73
CA TYR A 91 -17.26 10.21 5.86
C TYR A 91 -17.97 10.44 4.52
N THR A 92 -17.93 11.68 4.04
CA THR A 92 -18.40 12.01 2.69
C THR A 92 -17.26 11.80 1.71
N MET A 93 -17.39 10.80 0.84
CA MET A 93 -16.36 10.40 -0.12
C MET A 93 -16.79 10.71 -1.55
N ALA A 94 -15.88 11.27 -2.35
CA ALA A 94 -16.10 11.44 -3.78
C ALA A 94 -16.46 10.11 -4.46
N THR A 95 -17.21 10.19 -5.57
CA THR A 95 -17.50 9.02 -6.39
C THR A 95 -16.20 8.51 -7.01
N PRO A 96 -15.90 7.21 -6.95
CA PRO A 96 -14.71 6.66 -7.58
C PRO A 96 -14.77 6.82 -9.11
N PRO A 97 -13.62 6.81 -9.82
CA PRO A 97 -13.61 6.62 -11.27
C PRO A 97 -14.24 5.27 -11.64
N SER A 98 -14.60 5.05 -12.90
CA SER A 98 -15.03 3.71 -13.32
C SER A 98 -13.87 2.72 -13.25
N LYS A 99 -14.18 1.42 -13.09
CA LYS A 99 -13.18 0.36 -13.08
C LYS A 99 -12.35 0.36 -14.35
N GLU A 100 -12.98 0.50 -15.53
CA GLU A 100 -12.25 0.56 -16.79
C GLU A 100 -11.27 1.74 -16.84
N ALA A 101 -11.69 2.93 -16.41
CA ALA A 101 -10.84 4.12 -16.41
C ALA A 101 -9.66 3.99 -15.44
N TYR A 102 -9.88 3.36 -14.27
CA TYR A 102 -8.81 3.06 -13.31
C TYR A 102 -7.77 2.11 -13.90
N VAL A 103 -8.20 0.98 -14.47
CA VAL A 103 -7.31 -0.04 -15.02
C VAL A 103 -6.54 0.50 -16.23
N GLU A 104 -7.21 1.26 -17.11
CA GLU A 104 -6.58 1.90 -18.26
C GLU A 104 -5.49 2.90 -17.85
N ALA A 105 -5.80 3.78 -16.87
CA ALA A 105 -4.82 4.74 -16.34
C ALA A 105 -3.63 4.02 -15.69
N ALA A 106 -3.88 2.96 -14.93
CA ALA A 106 -2.83 2.22 -14.24
C ALA A 106 -1.91 1.45 -15.20
N LEU A 107 -2.46 0.84 -16.26
CA LEU A 107 -1.68 0.13 -17.28
C LEU A 107 -0.87 1.05 -18.21
N THR A 108 -1.36 2.27 -18.45
CA THR A 108 -0.65 3.25 -19.30
C THR A 108 0.48 3.95 -18.56
N GLY A 109 0.62 3.72 -17.24
CA GLY A 109 1.59 4.42 -16.40
C GLY A 109 1.27 5.91 -16.28
N ASP A 110 0.03 6.32 -16.58
CA ASP A 110 -0.41 7.69 -16.38
C ASP A 110 -0.56 7.92 -14.87
N SER A 111 0.49 8.47 -14.26
CA SER A 111 0.53 8.84 -12.85
C SER A 111 -0.45 9.96 -12.46
N ASN A 112 -1.33 10.38 -13.38
CA ASN A 112 -2.50 11.18 -13.04
C ASN A 112 -3.35 10.50 -11.95
N SER A 113 -4.16 11.32 -11.27
CA SER A 113 -4.97 10.97 -10.09
C SER A 113 -5.89 9.75 -10.23
N THR A 114 -6.12 9.26 -11.45
CA THR A 114 -7.00 8.11 -11.71
C THR A 114 -6.29 6.78 -11.48
N ALA A 115 -5.03 6.63 -11.90
CA ALA A 115 -4.23 5.42 -11.63
C ALA A 115 -3.83 5.32 -10.15
N ALA A 116 -3.66 6.47 -9.51
CA ALA A 116 -3.33 6.60 -8.10
C ALA A 116 -4.57 6.76 -7.21
N TRP A 117 -5.79 6.54 -7.72
CA TRP A 117 -6.99 6.71 -6.91
C TRP A 117 -6.93 5.80 -5.68
N SER A 118 -7.15 6.37 -4.49
CA SER A 118 -7.34 5.69 -3.22
C SER A 118 -8.31 6.51 -2.38
N PRO A 119 -9.23 5.90 -1.63
CA PRO A 119 -10.14 6.64 -0.77
C PRO A 119 -9.41 7.47 0.31
N TYR A 120 -8.26 7.00 0.79
CA TYR A 120 -7.49 7.71 1.83
C TYR A 120 -6.61 8.86 1.31
N LEU A 121 -6.48 9.00 -0.02
CA LEU A 121 -5.84 10.17 -0.63
C LEU A 121 -6.81 11.37 -0.77
N ASP A 122 -8.05 11.23 -0.31
CA ASP A 122 -8.96 12.37 -0.23
C ASP A 122 -8.46 13.39 0.81
N SER A 123 -8.52 14.68 0.45
CA SER A 123 -8.16 15.80 1.31
C SER A 123 -8.87 15.82 2.68
N ALA A 124 -9.99 15.10 2.81
CA ALA A 124 -10.68 14.88 4.07
C ALA A 124 -9.80 14.18 5.13
N PHE A 125 -8.82 13.38 4.71
CA PHE A 125 -7.93 12.62 5.60
C PHE A 125 -6.60 13.33 5.88
N GLU A 126 -6.19 14.29 5.04
CA GLU A 126 -4.92 15.04 5.21
C GLU A 126 -4.81 15.79 6.56
N LYS A 127 -5.94 16.17 7.14
CA LYS A 127 -6.01 16.97 8.38
C LYS A 127 -6.55 16.19 9.57
N LEU A 128 -6.77 14.88 9.42
CA LEU A 128 -7.19 14.07 10.56
C LEU A 128 -6.08 14.01 11.60
N ALA A 129 -6.50 13.99 12.87
CA ALA A 129 -5.59 13.65 13.94
C ALA A 129 -5.09 12.22 13.73
N GLU A 130 -3.80 11.98 13.99
CA GLU A 130 -3.15 10.67 13.81
C GLU A 130 -3.92 9.54 14.49
N SER A 131 -4.43 9.78 15.71
CA SER A 131 -5.24 8.79 16.45
C SER A 131 -6.52 8.39 15.73
N GLU A 132 -7.16 9.34 15.04
CA GLU A 132 -8.39 9.08 14.29
C GLU A 132 -8.09 8.40 12.96
N TYR A 133 -7.01 8.80 12.29
CA TYR A 133 -6.52 8.10 11.11
C TYR A 133 -6.19 6.64 11.42
N ASN A 134 -5.50 6.37 12.53
CA ASN A 134 -5.17 5.00 12.96
C ASN A 134 -6.42 4.19 13.29
N ARG A 135 -7.41 4.77 13.99
CA ARG A 135 -8.70 4.10 14.24
C ARG A 135 -9.39 3.70 12.93
N LEU A 136 -9.40 4.60 11.94
CA LEU A 136 -9.97 4.30 10.64
C LEU A 136 -9.21 3.19 9.91
N GLN A 137 -7.87 3.16 10.00
CA GLN A 137 -7.08 2.10 9.38
C GLN A 137 -7.33 0.73 10.06
N GLU A 138 -7.68 0.70 11.35
CA GLU A 138 -8.08 -0.53 12.02
C GLU A 138 -9.47 -1.01 11.57
N GLU A 139 -10.42 -0.09 11.34
CA GLU A 139 -11.80 -0.41 10.99
C GLU A 139 -12.04 -0.58 9.49
N CYS A 140 -11.38 0.25 8.67
CA CYS A 140 -11.50 0.37 7.22
C CYS A 140 -10.11 0.34 6.55
N PRO A 141 -9.30 -0.70 6.75
CA PRO A 141 -7.90 -0.72 6.34
C PRO A 141 -7.71 -0.43 4.85
N GLU A 142 -6.68 0.37 4.53
CA GLU A 142 -6.23 0.52 3.15
C GLU A 142 -5.91 -0.84 2.51
N PRO A 143 -6.27 -1.03 1.22
CA PRO A 143 -5.94 -2.25 0.50
C PRO A 143 -4.43 -2.46 0.43
N TRP A 144 -3.95 -3.48 1.15
CA TRP A 144 -2.56 -3.89 1.08
C TRP A 144 -2.31 -4.76 -0.15
N TRP A 145 -1.25 -4.45 -0.91
CA TRP A 145 -0.79 -5.27 -2.05
C TRP A 145 0.71 -5.59 -1.95
N PRO A 146 1.11 -6.87 -1.98
CA PRO A 146 2.51 -7.26 -1.86
C PRO A 146 3.40 -6.83 -3.04
N SER A 147 2.80 -6.40 -4.16
CA SER A 147 3.49 -6.06 -5.41
C SER A 147 3.23 -4.63 -5.89
N ALA A 148 2.58 -3.79 -5.09
CA ALA A 148 2.46 -2.38 -5.43
C ALA A 148 3.81 -1.68 -5.22
N PRO A 149 4.33 -0.93 -6.20
CA PRO A 149 5.53 -0.12 -5.98
C PRO A 149 5.24 0.89 -4.89
N SER A 150 6.02 0.82 -3.82
CA SER A 150 6.07 1.78 -2.71
C SER A 150 6.77 3.05 -3.16
#